data_AF-A0A7K5FQJ7-F1
#
_entry.id   AF-A0A7K5FQJ7-F1
#
_cell.length_a   1.000
_cell.length_b   1.000
_cell.length_c   1.000
_cell.angle_alpha   90.00
_cell.angle_beta   90.00
_cell.angle_gamma   90.00
#
_symmetry.space_group_name_H-M   'P 1'
#
loop_
_entity.id
_entity.type
_entity.pdbx_description
1 polymer ?
#
loop_
_entity_poly.entity_id
_entity_poly.type
_entity_poly.pdbx_seq_one_letter_code
_entity_poly.pdbx_strand_id
1 'polypeptide(L)'
;WQLLRTQGMLFCLFLPCFCSDQPASPLRHSFTFLDPSNMIYLYRDHEEQELMTFELQVHTTGWMAFGFSPHGEPPGSDIVIAGVFPSGSIYFSVS
;
A
#
# COMPACT_ATOMS: atom_id res chain seq x y z
N TRP A 1 -37.78 -5.62 63.30
CA TRP A 1 -38.29 -4.31 62.84
C TRP A 1 -37.43 -3.86 61.68
N GLN A 2 -38.10 -3.47 60.59
CA GLN A 2 -37.60 -3.29 59.23
C GLN A 2 -36.83 -1.96 59.03
N LEU A 3 -36.19 -1.84 57.86
CA LEU A 3 -35.58 -0.65 57.19
C LEU A 3 -34.06 -0.55 57.43
N LEU A 4 -33.19 -0.72 56.43
CA LEU A 4 -33.09 0.00 55.16
C LEU A 4 -32.37 -0.90 54.13
N ARG A 5 -33.07 -1.58 53.23
CA ARG A 5 -33.27 -1.24 51.80
C ARG A 5 -32.06 -0.64 51.07
N THR A 6 -31.51 -1.47 50.17
CA THR A 6 -30.81 -1.13 48.91
C THR A 6 -29.38 -0.60 48.98
N GLN A 7 -28.41 -1.46 48.66
CA GLN A 7 -27.69 -1.35 47.38
C GLN A 7 -27.08 -2.70 47.02
N GLY A 8 -27.32 -3.15 45.79
CA GLY A 8 -27.17 -4.54 45.35
C GLY A 8 -25.74 -5.09 45.45
N MET A 9 -25.70 -6.39 45.74
CA MET A 9 -24.66 -7.35 45.35
C MET A 9 -23.93 -6.90 44.06
N LEU A 10 -22.63 -6.64 44.16
CA LEU A 10 -21.57 -7.64 43.98
C LEU A 10 -21.33 -7.98 42.49
N PHE A 11 -20.09 -7.72 42.07
CA PHE A 11 -19.37 -8.33 40.94
C PHE A 11 -19.63 -7.77 39.53
N CYS A 12 -19.08 -6.59 39.24
CA CYS A 12 -18.49 -6.30 37.92
C CYS A 12 -16.96 -6.44 38.04
N LEU A 13 -16.50 -7.69 38.25
CA LEU A 13 -15.09 -7.99 38.11
C LEU A 13 -14.73 -8.09 36.63
N PHE A 14 -13.84 -7.20 36.20
CA PHE A 14 -12.83 -7.40 35.17
C PHE A 14 -13.27 -7.89 33.78
N LEU A 15 -13.95 -7.02 33.03
CA LEU A 15 -13.74 -6.98 31.59
C LEU A 15 -13.33 -5.56 31.24
N PRO A 16 -12.02 -5.27 31.11
CA PRO A 16 -11.64 -4.03 30.48
C PRO A 16 -12.07 -4.18 29.01
N CYS A 17 -13.07 -3.42 28.60
CA CYS A 17 -13.42 -3.28 27.20
C CYS A 17 -12.32 -2.45 26.54
N PHE A 18 -11.13 -3.05 26.40
CA PHE A 18 -10.14 -2.60 25.44
C PHE A 18 -10.58 -3.14 24.08
N CYS A 19 -11.63 -2.56 23.51
CA CYS A 19 -11.68 -2.46 22.06
C CYS A 19 -10.55 -1.50 21.70
N SER A 20 -9.35 -2.04 21.56
CA SER A 20 -8.28 -1.36 20.85
C SER A 20 -8.68 -1.37 19.38
N ASP A 21 -9.62 -0.49 19.00
CA ASP A 21 -9.67 0.04 17.65
C ASP A 21 -8.38 0.84 17.50
N GLN A 22 -7.27 0.14 17.29
CA GLN A 22 -6.13 0.76 16.63
C GLN A 22 -6.62 1.01 15.21
N PRO A 23 -6.83 2.27 14.77
CA PRO A 23 -6.83 2.51 13.34
C PRO A 23 -5.53 1.88 12.84
N ALA A 24 -5.64 0.95 11.89
CA ALA A 24 -4.49 0.39 11.20
C ALA A 24 -3.53 1.54 10.94
N SER A 25 -2.27 1.38 11.36
CA SER A 25 -1.23 2.38 11.18
C SER A 25 -1.43 3.00 9.80
N PRO A 26 -1.51 4.34 9.65
CA PRO A 26 -1.61 4.94 8.34
C PRO A 26 -0.37 4.45 7.59
N LEU A 27 -0.60 3.50 6.71
CA LEU A 27 0.39 2.88 5.85
C LEU A 27 1.26 4.03 5.34
N ARG A 28 2.57 3.96 5.59
CA ARG A 28 3.51 5.01 5.17
C ARG A 28 3.66 4.94 3.66
N HIS A 29 2.66 5.44 2.95
CA HIS A 29 2.64 5.47 1.50
C HIS A 29 3.63 6.53 1.03
N SER A 30 4.57 6.13 0.18
CA SER A 30 5.34 7.08 -0.62
C SER A 30 4.80 7.04 -2.04
N PHE A 31 4.50 8.22 -2.59
CA PHE A 31 4.14 8.41 -3.99
C PHE A 31 5.21 9.29 -4.64
N THR A 32 5.62 8.95 -5.86
CA THR A 32 6.44 9.84 -6.69
C THR A 32 5.96 9.77 -8.12
N PHE A 33 5.94 10.92 -8.80
CA PHE A 33 5.71 10.97 -10.24
C PHE A 33 7.05 10.74 -10.95
N LEU A 34 7.05 9.84 -11.93
CA LEU A 34 8.24 9.54 -12.74
C LEU A 34 8.24 10.34 -14.05
N ASP A 35 7.19 11.12 -14.30
CA ASP A 35 7.06 11.94 -15.49
C ASP A 35 6.39 13.31 -15.20
N PRO A 36 6.66 14.34 -16.01
CA PRO A 36 6.09 15.68 -15.80
C PRO A 36 4.57 15.75 -15.97
N SER A 37 3.93 14.76 -16.62
CA SER A 37 2.48 14.72 -16.79
C SER A 37 1.75 14.06 -15.63
N ASN A 38 2.48 13.64 -14.58
CA ASN A 38 1.95 13.01 -13.38
C ASN A 38 1.15 11.72 -13.64
N MET A 39 1.40 11.07 -14.77
CA MET A 39 0.67 9.85 -15.14
C MET A 39 1.33 8.64 -14.49
N ILE A 40 2.67 8.60 -14.48
CA ILE A 40 3.45 7.49 -13.93
C ILE A 40 3.68 7.75 -12.44
N TYR A 41 2.90 7.12 -11.55
CA TYR A 41 3.17 7.15 -10.11
C TYR A 41 3.66 5.80 -9.59
N LEU A 42 4.44 5.82 -8.51
CA LEU A 42 4.92 4.63 -7.80
C LEU A 42 4.25 4.60 -6.42
N TYR A 43 3.44 3.59 -6.13
CA TYR A 43 2.97 3.28 -4.78
C TYR A 43 3.98 2.34 -4.11
N ARG A 44 4.39 2.59 -2.87
CA ARG A 44 5.16 1.62 -2.07
C ARG A 44 4.42 1.34 -0.77
N ASP A 45 4.12 0.06 -0.55
CA ASP A 45 3.71 -0.44 0.76
C ASP A 45 4.95 -0.67 1.63
N HIS A 46 4.89 -0.25 2.89
CA HIS A 46 6.02 -0.27 3.84
C HIS A 46 5.96 -1.47 4.81
N GLU A 47 4.93 -2.31 4.71
CA GLU A 47 4.67 -3.42 5.63
C GLU A 47 5.62 -4.63 5.43
N GLU A 48 6.11 -4.87 4.21
CA GLU A 48 7.06 -5.96 3.90
C GLU A 48 8.40 -5.40 3.39
N GLN A 49 9.42 -5.35 4.26
CA GLN A 49 10.75 -4.82 3.92
C GLN A 49 11.47 -5.58 2.79
N GLU A 50 10.99 -6.76 2.43
CA GLU A 50 11.59 -7.62 1.40
C GLU A 50 10.92 -7.49 0.04
N LEU A 51 9.66 -7.06 -0.04
CA LEU A 51 8.87 -7.08 -1.27
C LEU A 51 8.30 -5.70 -1.60
N MET A 52 8.85 -5.10 -2.64
CA MET A 52 8.41 -3.79 -3.11
C MET A 52 7.32 -3.96 -4.17
N THR A 53 6.06 -3.79 -3.76
CA THR A 53 4.93 -3.72 -4.70
C THR A 53 4.75 -2.30 -5.18
N PHE A 54 4.50 -2.13 -6.48
CA PHE A 54 4.12 -0.86 -7.09
C PHE A 54 2.93 -1.00 -8.03
N GLU A 55 2.14 0.05 -8.11
CA GLU A 55 1.09 0.22 -9.10
C GLU A 55 1.52 1.32 -10.07
N LEU A 56 1.19 1.15 -11.34
CA LEU A 56 1.56 2.04 -12.41
C LEU A 56 0.37 2.26 -13.35
N GLN A 57 -0.04 3.51 -13.53
CA GLN A 57 -1.12 3.89 -14.44
C GLN A 57 -0.58 4.71 -15.60
N VAL A 58 -0.70 4.26 -16.85
CA VAL A 58 -0.16 5.01 -18.00
C VAL A 58 -1.16 5.08 -19.13
N HIS A 59 -1.31 6.27 -19.71
CA HIS A 59 -2.06 6.47 -20.94
C HIS A 59 -1.11 6.41 -22.14
N THR A 60 -1.00 5.23 -22.77
CA THR A 60 -0.11 5.00 -23.91
C THR A 60 -0.81 4.18 -25.00
N THR A 61 -0.42 4.40 -26.26
CA THR A 61 -0.81 3.56 -27.41
C THR A 61 0.32 2.61 -27.84
N GLY A 62 1.43 2.59 -27.10
CA GLY A 62 2.62 1.82 -27.43
C GLY A 62 3.18 1.12 -26.21
N TRP A 63 4.48 1.30 -25.99
CA TRP A 63 5.21 0.72 -24.88
C TRP A 63 5.83 1.78 -23.99
N MET A 64 6.17 1.37 -22.79
CA MET A 64 6.93 2.13 -21.82
C MET A 64 7.91 1.20 -21.11
N ALA A 65 8.95 1.79 -20.53
CA ALA A 65 9.88 1.08 -19.68
C ALA A 65 10.26 1.96 -18.49
N PHE A 66 10.44 1.32 -17.34
CA PHE A 66 11.05 1.93 -16.17
C PHE A 66 11.82 0.84 -15.42
N GLY A 67 12.69 1.25 -14.51
CA GLY A 67 13.50 0.29 -13.79
C GLY A 67 14.12 0.91 -12.56
N PHE A 68 14.76 0.04 -11.78
CA PHE A 68 15.48 0.41 -10.58
C PHE A 68 16.97 0.22 -10.80
N SER A 69 17.75 1.23 -10.44
CA SER A 69 19.20 1.09 -10.37
C SER A 69 19.76 1.87 -9.18
N PRO A 70 20.96 1.48 -8.69
CA PRO A 70 21.56 2.12 -7.53
C PRO A 70 21.80 3.62 -7.71
N HIS A 71 22.10 4.08 -8.92
CA HIS A 71 22.42 5.48 -9.19
C HIS A 71 21.61 6.11 -10.35
N GLY A 72 20.58 5.42 -10.85
CA GLY A 72 19.65 5.94 -11.86
C GLY A 72 20.11 5.77 -13.30
N GLU A 73 21.26 5.13 -13.56
CA GLU A 73 21.69 4.81 -14.92
C GLU A 73 20.96 3.57 -15.48
N PRO A 74 20.92 3.40 -16.81
CA PRO A 74 20.36 2.21 -17.45
C PRO A 74 21.18 0.89 -17.33
N PRO A 75 22.52 0.89 -17.32
CA PRO A 75 23.27 -0.36 -17.23
C PRO A 75 23.14 -1.04 -15.87
N GLY A 76 22.80 -2.33 -15.88
CA GLY A 76 22.67 -3.14 -14.66
C GLY A 76 21.40 -2.87 -13.85
N SER A 77 20.43 -2.17 -14.43
CA SER A 77 19.12 -1.93 -13.83
C SER A 77 18.22 -3.14 -13.97
N ASP A 78 17.34 -3.34 -13.00
CA ASP A 78 16.18 -4.22 -13.14
C ASP A 78 15.11 -3.46 -13.91
N ILE A 79 14.74 -3.95 -15.09
CA ILE A 79 13.87 -3.19 -16.02
C ILE A 79 12.55 -3.92 -16.21
N VAL A 80 11.46 -3.17 -16.05
CA VAL A 80 10.12 -3.58 -16.46
C VAL A 80 9.80 -2.89 -17.79
N ILE A 81 9.41 -3.67 -18.79
CA ILE A 81 8.85 -3.18 -20.04
C ILE A 81 7.39 -3.58 -20.09
N ALA A 82 6.50 -2.63 -20.34
CA ALA A 82 5.06 -2.87 -20.45
C ALA A 82 4.46 -2.11 -21.63
N GLY A 83 3.36 -2.63 -22.15
CA GLY A 83 2.67 -1.97 -23.27
C GLY A 83 1.35 -2.63 -23.62
N VAL A 84 0.76 -2.11 -24.69
CA VAL A 84 -0.48 -2.60 -25.27
C VAL A 84 -0.24 -3.00 -26.72
N PHE A 85 -0.66 -4.21 -27.08
CA PHE A 85 -0.69 -4.64 -28.48
C PHE A 85 -1.75 -3.86 -29.28
N PRO A 86 -1.68 -3.84 -30.62
CA PRO A 86 -2.72 -3.24 -31.44
C PRO A 86 -4.13 -3.83 -31.21
N SER A 87 -4.23 -5.06 -30.68
CA SER A 87 -5.49 -5.68 -30.27
C SER A 87 -6.10 -5.09 -28.98
N GLY A 88 -5.36 -4.25 -28.26
CA GLY A 88 -5.73 -3.74 -26.94
C GLY A 88 -5.30 -4.63 -25.76
N SER A 89 -4.68 -5.79 -26.02
CA SER A 89 -4.19 -6.68 -24.97
C SER A 89 -2.90 -6.14 -24.34
N ILE A 90 -2.80 -6.22 -23.01
CA ILE A 90 -1.64 -5.74 -22.24
C ILE A 90 -0.55 -6.83 -22.22
N TYR A 91 0.71 -6.42 -22.28
CA TYR A 91 1.87 -7.27 -22.04
C TYR A 91 2.87 -6.59 -21.12
N PHE A 92 3.66 -7.39 -20.42
CA PHE A 92 4.85 -6.92 -19.71
C PHE A 92 5.93 -8.00 -19.63
N SER A 93 7.16 -7.57 -19.40
CA SER A 93 8.32 -8.43 -19.17
C SER A 93 9.29 -7.75 -18.20
N VAL A 94 10.10 -8.56 -17.53
CA VAL A 94 11.15 -8.12 -16.62
C VAL A 94 12.50 -8.62 -17.13
N SER A 95 13.53 -7.78 -17.02
CA SER A 95 14.91 -8.09 -17.40
C SER A 95 15.87 -7.73 -16.27
#